data_AF-A0A7R9Y2E9-F1
#
_entry.id   AF-A0A7R9Y2E9-F1
#
_cell.length_a   1.000
_cell.length_b   1.000
_cell.length_c   1.000
_cell.angle_alpha   90.00
_cell.angle_beta   90.00
_cell.angle_gamma   90.00
#
_symmetry.space_group_name_H-M   'P 1'
#
loop_
_entity.id
_entity.type
_entity.pdbx_description
1 polymer ?
#
loop_
_entity_poly.entity_id
_entity_poly.type
_entity_poly.pdbx_seq_one_letter_code
_entity_poly.pdbx_strand_id
1 'polypeptide(L)'
;LPSGRPAPAAATSAGGAWAQGQGAPATSHIDVDALRSSALCQNIYRFHREIRADLAALAEATHALHGSAGAGSRGVREGAVRRAIDRMESLYKMYTVHSHTEDEVALKALDTKVSNVSHGYGLEHASEERLFEQLRSALFAALACADSGGGEGGGDALDALDAGGLGGALCDTPEGVHHLRAAANLGEAVRLTLSRHLDKEESQLFPLFAAHFNDDEQQRIVDGMRLSMNAVVSAGTGAGAHGAAAGDGDGAHGGGFEGAGEGAHEVAPSKQAACADATTGGGHPVASRRVGVKRKRLPPSPAPQEKTPGASGAREPTDGMPVDSIFQMHEAIRSDLRALEHESAAISAAVADAAAGGGLRAKLSALRARAHLLEGLYRAHSDTEDTIIFPALERRKALAHVSHNYTLDHQCEGALFDRTKEAIDATLQEDAWLGGSAAGGDEAPKTAVLASRACDVAEKCVALRMSLEQHLACEEQELWPLFTKHVPEDEQRELIGQIMGQTGAEVLLSMIEWVKRSDADGAGGEKLVGTLMDASEGSGFATWLTDVMGKPGAGAGAHAAAGGGADDAGAHP
;
A
#
# COMPACT_ATOMS: atom_id res chain seq x y z
N LEU A 1 0.39 50.63 38.40
CA LEU A 1 0.98 51.79 37.66
C LEU A 1 2.11 51.26 36.78
N PRO A 2 2.30 51.69 35.51
CA PRO A 2 1.37 52.25 34.52
C PRO A 2 1.32 51.37 33.24
N SER A 3 0.15 51.09 32.65
CA SER A 3 -0.36 51.71 31.40
C SER A 3 0.71 52.11 30.35
N GLY A 4 0.84 51.29 29.30
CA GLY A 4 1.58 51.63 28.08
C GLY A 4 1.15 50.72 26.93
N ARG A 5 0.15 51.15 26.16
CA ARG A 5 -0.13 50.62 24.82
C ARG A 5 0.82 51.30 23.82
N PRO A 6 1.42 50.56 22.89
CA PRO A 6 1.69 51.08 21.56
C PRO A 6 0.79 50.39 20.51
N ALA A 7 0.53 51.13 19.43
CA ALA A 7 -0.32 50.81 18.28
C ALA A 7 0.30 49.71 17.37
N PRO A 8 -0.46 49.12 16.43
CA PRO A 8 -0.06 47.90 15.72
C PRO A 8 0.94 48.20 14.60
N ALA A 9 2.07 47.48 14.61
CA ALA A 9 2.98 47.41 13.48
C ALA A 9 2.53 46.29 12.52
N ALA A 10 2.69 46.56 11.23
CA ALA A 10 2.23 45.79 10.10
C ALA A 10 2.58 44.29 10.16
N ALA A 11 1.60 43.45 9.83
CA ALA A 11 1.79 42.02 9.58
C ALA A 11 2.62 41.83 8.30
N THR A 12 3.91 41.60 8.48
CA THR A 12 4.76 40.97 7.46
C THR A 12 4.83 39.48 7.74
N SER A 13 4.44 38.70 6.73
CA SER A 13 4.52 37.24 6.65
C SER A 13 5.88 36.70 7.09
N ALA A 14 5.90 35.98 8.21
CA ALA A 14 6.99 35.09 8.58
C ALA A 14 6.43 33.66 8.58
N GLY A 15 6.68 32.94 7.49
CA GLY A 15 6.58 31.48 7.47
C GLY A 15 7.55 30.93 8.51
N GLY A 16 6.99 30.24 9.50
CA GLY A 16 7.72 29.71 10.63
C GLY A 16 8.71 28.65 10.18
N ALA A 17 10.00 28.98 10.32
CA ALA A 17 11.04 28.00 10.60
C ALA A 17 10.73 27.38 11.97
N TRP A 18 10.22 26.14 11.97
CA TRP A 18 10.05 25.35 13.18
C TRP A 18 11.01 24.16 13.15
N ALA A 19 11.89 24.18 14.15
CA ALA A 19 12.60 23.06 14.74
C ALA A 19 13.53 22.20 13.84
N GLN A 20 14.77 22.68 13.67
CA GLN A 20 15.91 21.78 13.74
C GLN A 20 16.03 21.27 15.19
N GLY A 21 15.49 20.08 15.43
CA GLY A 21 15.72 19.29 16.64
C GLY A 21 17.14 18.76 16.66
N GLN A 22 17.87 19.08 17.72
CA GLN A 22 19.24 18.64 17.96
C GLN A 22 19.28 17.16 18.36
N GLY A 23 20.21 16.41 17.77
CA GLY A 23 20.80 15.24 18.41
C GLY A 23 20.20 13.87 18.08
N ALA A 24 19.96 13.55 16.81
CA ALA A 24 20.02 12.15 16.39
C ALA A 24 21.44 11.62 16.65
N PRO A 25 21.65 10.46 17.29
CA PRO A 25 22.97 9.84 17.29
C PRO A 25 23.34 9.65 15.82
N ALA A 26 24.54 10.10 15.44
CA ALA A 26 25.06 9.90 14.10
C ALA A 26 25.01 8.40 13.81
N THR A 27 24.01 7.97 13.03
CA THR A 27 24.04 6.67 12.38
C THR A 27 25.29 6.74 11.53
N SER A 28 26.28 5.91 11.87
CA SER A 28 27.35 5.61 10.92
C SER A 28 26.62 5.28 9.61
N HIS A 29 26.79 6.11 8.59
CA HIS A 29 26.27 5.83 7.26
C HIS A 29 26.83 4.45 6.90
N ILE A 30 26.03 3.41 7.07
CA ILE A 30 26.40 2.07 6.66
C ILE A 30 26.39 2.17 5.15
N ASP A 31 27.57 2.04 4.55
CA ASP A 31 27.70 2.06 3.12
C ASP A 31 27.01 0.79 2.58
N VAL A 32 25.75 0.94 2.16
CA VAL A 32 24.96 -0.15 1.57
C VAL A 32 25.70 -0.71 0.35
N ASP A 33 26.51 0.10 -0.35
CA ASP A 33 27.36 -0.37 -1.44
C ASP A 33 28.52 -1.24 -0.96
N ALA A 34 29.03 -1.02 0.25
CA ALA A 34 30.00 -1.91 0.89
C ALA A 34 29.35 -3.22 1.38
N LEU A 35 28.08 -3.20 1.82
CA LEU A 35 27.35 -4.41 2.23
C LEU A 35 26.98 -5.33 1.08
N ARG A 36 26.92 -4.81 -0.16
CA ARG A 36 26.77 -5.61 -1.40
C ARG A 36 27.98 -6.54 -1.68
N SER A 37 28.99 -6.57 -0.81
CA SER A 37 30.12 -7.49 -0.92
C SER A 37 29.91 -8.85 -0.23
N SER A 38 28.92 -8.98 0.66
CA SER A 38 28.59 -10.30 1.23
C SER A 38 27.76 -11.12 0.24
N ALA A 39 27.97 -12.44 0.21
CA ALA A 39 27.30 -13.31 -0.77
C ALA A 39 25.77 -13.22 -0.66
N LEU A 40 25.22 -13.13 0.56
CA LEU A 40 23.77 -13.04 0.78
C LEU A 40 23.19 -11.71 0.27
N CYS A 41 23.70 -10.58 0.76
CA CYS A 41 23.21 -9.26 0.39
C CYS A 41 23.35 -9.01 -1.12
N GLN A 42 24.44 -9.49 -1.73
CA GLN A 42 24.64 -9.38 -3.17
C GLN A 42 23.60 -10.17 -3.98
N ASN A 43 23.24 -11.38 -3.52
CA ASN A 43 22.24 -12.19 -4.21
C ASN A 43 20.86 -11.52 -4.13
N ILE A 44 20.43 -11.14 -2.94
CA ILE A 44 19.14 -10.45 -2.72
C ILE A 44 19.07 -9.16 -3.54
N TYR A 45 20.11 -8.33 -3.48
CA TYR A 45 20.18 -7.07 -4.23
C TYR A 45 20.01 -7.24 -5.76
N ARG A 46 20.55 -8.33 -6.34
CA ARG A 46 20.39 -8.59 -7.77
C ARG A 46 18.93 -8.90 -8.13
N PHE A 47 18.24 -9.69 -7.32
CA PHE A 47 16.80 -9.93 -7.48
C PHE A 47 16.01 -8.63 -7.35
N HIS A 48 16.30 -7.82 -6.33
CA HIS A 48 15.61 -6.54 -6.13
C HIS A 48 15.75 -5.63 -7.35
N ARG A 49 16.94 -5.58 -7.96
CA ARG A 49 17.18 -4.77 -9.16
C ARG A 49 16.35 -5.25 -10.36
N GLU A 50 16.21 -6.57 -10.53
CA GLU A 50 15.37 -7.16 -11.59
C GLU A 50 13.89 -6.87 -11.34
N ILE A 51 13.42 -7.06 -10.10
CA ILE A 51 12.05 -6.77 -9.69
C ILE A 51 11.72 -5.29 -9.90
N ARG A 52 12.60 -4.35 -9.48
CA ARG A 52 12.41 -2.92 -9.73
C ARG A 52 12.32 -2.56 -11.22
N ALA A 53 13.12 -3.21 -12.06
CA ALA A 53 13.06 -2.99 -13.51
C ALA A 53 11.73 -3.46 -14.10
N ASP A 54 11.22 -4.61 -13.66
CA ASP A 54 9.93 -5.13 -14.12
C ASP A 54 8.74 -4.35 -13.54
N LEU A 55 8.83 -3.85 -12.30
CA LEU A 55 7.85 -2.93 -11.69
C LEU A 55 7.74 -1.64 -12.51
N ALA A 56 8.88 -1.03 -12.89
CA ALA A 56 8.89 0.16 -13.75
C ALA A 56 8.25 -0.10 -15.11
N ALA A 57 8.62 -1.19 -15.76
CA ALA A 57 8.06 -1.56 -17.05
C ALA A 57 6.55 -1.91 -16.97
N LEU A 58 6.07 -2.44 -15.84
CA LEU A 58 4.65 -2.71 -15.63
C LEU A 58 3.85 -1.40 -15.43
N ALA A 59 4.37 -0.46 -14.63
CA ALA A 59 3.75 0.85 -14.48
C ALA A 59 3.69 1.60 -15.82
N GLU A 60 4.77 1.60 -16.59
CA GLU A 60 4.78 2.18 -17.94
C GLU A 60 3.74 1.53 -18.87
N ALA A 61 3.65 0.19 -18.84
CA ALA A 61 2.70 -0.55 -19.66
C ALA A 61 1.24 -0.24 -19.28
N THR A 62 0.93 -0.15 -17.99
CA THR A 62 -0.42 0.14 -17.48
C THR A 62 -0.81 1.60 -17.69
N HIS A 63 0.11 2.54 -17.49
CA HIS A 63 -0.09 3.96 -17.78
C HIS A 63 -0.36 4.21 -19.28
N ALA A 64 0.36 3.52 -20.17
CA ALA A 64 0.13 3.61 -21.61
C ALA A 64 -1.26 3.13 -22.05
N LEU A 65 -1.93 2.29 -21.25
CA LEU A 65 -3.31 1.86 -21.54
C LEU A 65 -4.28 3.05 -21.44
N HIS A 66 -4.11 3.91 -20.44
CA HIS A 66 -4.95 5.08 -20.23
C HIS A 66 -4.77 6.11 -21.36
N GLY A 67 -3.52 6.42 -21.74
CA GLY A 67 -3.22 7.37 -22.82
C GLY A 67 -3.66 6.92 -24.23
N SER A 68 -4.03 5.65 -24.39
CA SER A 68 -4.54 5.08 -25.64
C SER A 68 -6.07 5.12 -25.80
N ALA A 69 -6.79 5.64 -24.80
CA ALA A 69 -8.24 5.86 -24.83
C ALA A 69 -8.60 6.90 -25.92
N GLY A 70 -8.81 6.43 -27.15
CA GLY A 70 -9.13 7.25 -28.33
C GLY A 70 -8.17 7.06 -29.52
N ALA A 71 -6.99 6.47 -29.34
CA ALA A 71 -5.99 6.31 -30.40
C ALA A 71 -5.59 4.84 -30.59
N GLY A 72 -6.24 4.16 -31.53
CA GLY A 72 -5.84 2.80 -31.95
C GLY A 72 -7.02 1.93 -32.37
N SER A 73 -6.75 0.90 -33.17
CA SER A 73 -7.76 -0.09 -33.51
C SER A 73 -8.08 -0.97 -32.30
N ARG A 74 -9.28 -1.56 -32.32
CA ARG A 74 -9.79 -2.54 -31.36
C ARG A 74 -8.71 -3.53 -30.87
N GLY A 75 -8.11 -4.26 -31.81
CA GLY A 75 -7.12 -5.30 -31.50
C GLY A 75 -5.79 -4.77 -30.94
N VAL A 76 -5.43 -3.51 -31.18
CA VAL A 76 -4.20 -2.91 -30.64
C VAL A 76 -4.34 -2.69 -29.13
N ARG A 77 -5.48 -2.17 -28.67
CA ARG A 77 -5.74 -1.96 -27.23
C ARG A 77 -5.89 -3.28 -26.49
N GLU A 78 -6.65 -4.22 -27.04
CA GLU A 78 -6.78 -5.57 -26.48
C GLU A 78 -5.41 -6.26 -26.36
N GLY A 79 -4.58 -6.15 -27.39
CA GLY A 79 -3.20 -6.63 -27.35
C GLY A 79 -2.33 -5.93 -26.31
N ALA A 80 -2.53 -4.63 -26.07
CA ALA A 80 -1.83 -3.89 -25.03
C ALA A 80 -2.22 -4.35 -23.62
N VAL A 81 -3.52 -4.54 -23.36
CA VAL A 81 -4.03 -5.08 -22.10
C VAL A 81 -3.47 -6.48 -21.85
N ARG A 82 -3.47 -7.37 -22.86
CA ARG A 82 -2.88 -8.71 -22.73
C ARG A 82 -1.38 -8.65 -22.40
N ARG A 83 -0.61 -7.78 -23.07
CA ARG A 83 0.81 -7.61 -22.73
C ARG A 83 1.03 -7.10 -21.30
N ALA A 84 0.16 -6.21 -20.80
CA ALA A 84 0.20 -5.75 -19.41
C ALA A 84 -0.13 -6.90 -18.44
N ILE A 85 -1.11 -7.74 -18.76
CA ILE A 85 -1.44 -8.96 -18.00
C ILE A 85 -0.23 -9.91 -17.96
N ASP A 86 0.35 -10.25 -19.11
CA ASP A 86 1.49 -11.16 -19.20
C ASP A 86 2.68 -10.65 -18.36
N ARG A 87 2.95 -9.34 -18.42
CA ARG A 87 4.01 -8.70 -17.63
C ARG A 87 3.69 -8.74 -16.14
N MET A 88 2.46 -8.43 -15.74
CA MET A 88 2.00 -8.49 -14.36
C MET A 88 2.10 -9.91 -13.81
N GLU A 89 1.64 -10.93 -14.54
CA GLU A 89 1.69 -12.33 -14.08
C GLU A 89 3.13 -12.83 -13.95
N SER A 90 4.01 -12.45 -14.89
CA SER A 90 5.43 -12.80 -14.82
C SER A 90 6.10 -12.16 -13.60
N LEU A 91 5.86 -10.88 -13.36
CA LEU A 91 6.40 -10.16 -12.21
C LEU A 91 5.84 -10.71 -10.89
N TYR A 92 4.52 -10.92 -10.79
CA TYR A 92 3.88 -11.49 -9.62
C TYR A 92 4.51 -12.84 -9.25
N LYS A 93 4.73 -13.70 -10.24
CA LYS A 93 5.40 -14.99 -10.01
C LYS A 93 6.83 -14.84 -9.50
N MET A 94 7.61 -13.92 -10.08
CA MET A 94 8.98 -13.65 -9.63
C MET A 94 8.99 -13.14 -8.19
N TYR A 95 8.14 -12.16 -7.90
CA TYR A 95 8.01 -11.54 -6.60
C TYR A 95 7.53 -12.54 -5.53
N THR A 96 6.50 -13.34 -5.78
CA THR A 96 6.04 -14.38 -4.83
C THR A 96 7.12 -15.41 -4.52
N VAL A 97 7.94 -15.78 -5.50
CA VAL A 97 9.08 -16.69 -5.25
C VAL A 97 10.10 -16.02 -4.32
N HIS A 98 10.41 -14.75 -4.58
CA HIS A 98 11.34 -13.95 -3.80
C HIS A 98 10.87 -13.78 -2.34
N SER A 99 9.69 -13.20 -2.12
CA SER A 99 9.12 -12.97 -0.78
C SER A 99 8.93 -14.27 0.00
N HIS A 100 8.49 -15.35 -0.66
CA HIS A 100 8.40 -16.66 -0.02
C HIS A 100 9.77 -17.17 0.45
N THR A 101 10.83 -16.98 -0.34
CA THR A 101 12.17 -17.42 0.07
C THR A 101 12.75 -16.56 1.19
N GLU A 102 12.36 -15.30 1.28
CA GLU A 102 12.70 -14.45 2.40
C GLU A 102 12.00 -14.92 3.67
N ASP A 103 10.67 -15.07 3.62
CA ASP A 103 9.86 -15.56 4.74
C ASP A 103 10.33 -16.92 5.25
N GLU A 104 10.58 -17.86 4.35
CA GLU A 104 10.89 -19.25 4.72
C GLU A 104 12.35 -19.51 5.03
N VAL A 105 13.27 -18.64 4.61
CA VAL A 105 14.72 -18.88 4.77
C VAL A 105 15.42 -17.69 5.41
N ALA A 106 15.42 -16.52 4.78
CA ALA A 106 16.24 -15.39 5.22
C ALA A 106 15.74 -14.81 6.55
N LEU A 107 14.45 -14.48 6.63
CA LEU A 107 13.80 -13.92 7.82
C LEU A 107 13.72 -14.94 8.96
N LYS A 108 13.44 -16.21 8.67
CA LYS A 108 13.53 -17.29 9.67
C LYS A 108 14.93 -17.48 10.23
N ALA A 109 15.96 -17.35 9.40
CA ALA A 109 17.34 -17.38 9.89
C ALA A 109 17.58 -16.18 10.81
N LEU A 110 17.16 -14.97 10.40
CA LEU A 110 17.29 -13.75 11.19
C LEU A 110 16.62 -13.85 12.57
N ASP A 111 15.42 -14.44 12.64
CA ASP A 111 14.69 -14.68 13.90
C ASP A 111 15.45 -15.52 14.93
N THR A 112 16.42 -16.33 14.49
CA THR A 112 17.26 -17.09 15.43
C THR A 112 18.26 -16.22 16.19
N LYS A 113 18.52 -14.99 15.71
CA LYS A 113 19.55 -14.08 16.24
C LYS A 113 19.02 -12.70 16.63
N VAL A 114 17.96 -12.23 15.98
CA VAL A 114 17.33 -10.92 16.21
C VAL A 114 15.83 -11.14 16.34
N SER A 115 15.26 -10.79 17.49
CA SER A 115 13.83 -10.97 17.75
C SER A 115 12.97 -9.91 17.05
N ASN A 116 11.72 -10.25 16.73
CA ASN A 116 10.66 -9.32 16.31
C ASN A 116 10.99 -8.48 15.06
N VAL A 117 11.77 -9.02 14.12
CA VAL A 117 12.03 -8.35 12.83
C VAL A 117 11.19 -8.96 11.72
N SER A 118 11.04 -10.30 11.66
CA SER A 118 10.43 -10.98 10.52
C SER A 118 8.94 -10.74 10.32
N HIS A 119 8.17 -10.58 11.41
CA HIS A 119 6.72 -10.65 11.33
C HIS A 119 6.14 -9.48 10.53
N GLY A 120 6.61 -8.25 10.77
CA GLY A 120 6.21 -7.07 10.01
C GLY A 120 6.44 -7.20 8.50
N TYR A 121 7.61 -7.70 8.09
CA TYR A 121 7.92 -7.97 6.68
C TYR A 121 6.98 -9.02 6.06
N GLY A 122 6.67 -10.09 6.80
CA GLY A 122 5.70 -11.09 6.33
C GLY A 122 4.27 -10.54 6.19
N LEU A 123 3.87 -9.58 7.02
CA LEU A 123 2.59 -8.87 6.88
C LEU A 123 2.56 -7.99 5.62
N GLU A 124 3.68 -7.34 5.32
CA GLU A 124 3.87 -6.57 4.09
C GLU A 124 3.81 -7.45 2.85
N HIS A 125 4.54 -8.56 2.81
CA HIS A 125 4.48 -9.51 1.68
C HIS A 125 3.03 -9.94 1.39
N ALA A 126 2.29 -10.33 2.44
CA ALA A 126 0.89 -10.72 2.30
C ALA A 126 0.00 -9.60 1.76
N SER A 127 0.36 -8.34 2.00
CA SER A 127 -0.35 -7.19 1.46
C SER A 127 0.03 -6.83 0.03
N GLU A 128 1.30 -6.98 -0.32
CA GLU A 128 1.82 -6.71 -1.64
C GLU A 128 1.25 -7.71 -2.64
N GLU A 129 1.07 -8.97 -2.22
CA GLU A 129 0.30 -9.96 -2.97
C GLU A 129 -1.16 -9.53 -3.20
N ARG A 130 -1.82 -8.91 -2.20
CA ARG A 130 -3.17 -8.37 -2.38
C ARG A 130 -3.21 -7.21 -3.36
N LEU A 131 -2.18 -6.37 -3.42
CA LEU A 131 -2.07 -5.29 -4.41
C LEU A 131 -1.93 -5.85 -5.84
N PHE A 132 -1.13 -6.90 -6.03
CA PHE A 132 -1.08 -7.60 -7.31
C PHE A 132 -2.43 -8.19 -7.72
N GLU A 133 -3.17 -8.79 -6.79
CA GLU A 133 -4.50 -9.35 -7.08
C GLU A 133 -5.52 -8.26 -7.48
N GLN A 134 -5.45 -7.08 -6.86
CA GLN A 134 -6.27 -5.92 -7.26
C GLN A 134 -5.92 -5.44 -8.68
N LEU A 135 -4.62 -5.28 -8.98
CA LEU A 135 -4.17 -4.91 -10.32
C LEU A 135 -4.59 -5.95 -11.36
N ARG A 136 -4.43 -7.23 -11.05
CA ARG A 136 -4.90 -8.34 -11.88
C ARG A 136 -6.39 -8.20 -12.17
N SER A 137 -7.21 -8.03 -11.13
CA SER A 137 -8.65 -7.85 -11.27
C SER A 137 -9.02 -6.68 -12.17
N ALA A 138 -8.33 -5.53 -12.04
CA ALA A 138 -8.57 -4.36 -12.89
C ALA A 138 -8.23 -4.63 -14.37
N LEU A 139 -7.08 -5.28 -14.64
CA LEU A 139 -6.66 -5.63 -16.00
C LEU A 139 -7.60 -6.64 -16.67
N PHE A 140 -8.02 -7.68 -15.93
CA PHE A 140 -8.96 -8.67 -16.45
C PHE A 140 -10.36 -8.09 -16.66
N ALA A 141 -10.82 -7.18 -15.79
CA ALA A 141 -12.08 -6.47 -15.98
C ALA A 141 -12.03 -5.59 -17.25
N ALA A 142 -10.93 -4.87 -17.48
CA ALA A 142 -10.72 -4.11 -18.70
C ALA A 142 -10.75 -5.00 -19.96
N LEU A 143 -10.17 -6.20 -19.88
CA LEU A 143 -10.22 -7.18 -20.97
C LEU A 143 -11.63 -7.78 -21.16
N ALA A 144 -12.39 -8.04 -20.10
CA ALA A 144 -13.75 -8.60 -20.19
C ALA A 144 -14.76 -7.61 -20.79
N CYS A 145 -14.61 -6.31 -20.48
CA CYS A 145 -15.33 -5.25 -21.19
C CYS A 145 -15.04 -5.27 -22.69
N ALA A 146 -13.91 -5.87 -23.09
CA ALA A 146 -13.57 -6.01 -24.49
C ALA A 146 -14.34 -7.12 -25.22
N ASP A 147 -14.59 -8.23 -24.56
CA ASP A 147 -15.28 -9.36 -25.18
C ASP A 147 -16.81 -9.12 -25.28
N SER A 148 -17.36 -8.31 -24.36
CA SER A 148 -18.80 -8.07 -24.21
C SER A 148 -19.43 -7.18 -25.31
N GLY A 149 -18.62 -6.48 -26.11
CA GLY A 149 -19.09 -5.68 -27.25
C GLY A 149 -19.49 -6.48 -28.50
N GLY A 150 -19.47 -7.82 -28.42
CA GLY A 150 -19.94 -8.74 -29.46
C GLY A 150 -21.36 -9.26 -29.19
N GLY A 151 -22.35 -8.37 -29.12
CA GLY A 151 -23.75 -8.74 -28.96
C GLY A 151 -24.41 -9.17 -30.26
N GLU A 152 -25.06 -10.34 -30.21
CA GLU A 152 -25.83 -11.04 -31.25
C GLU A 152 -26.85 -10.14 -31.99
N GLY A 153 -26.51 -9.71 -33.21
CA GLY A 153 -27.47 -9.18 -34.19
C GLY A 153 -27.83 -10.26 -35.20
N GLY A 154 -28.78 -11.14 -34.87
CA GLY A 154 -29.47 -11.96 -35.86
C GLY A 154 -30.37 -11.07 -36.72
N GLY A 155 -29.83 -10.49 -37.79
CA GLY A 155 -30.57 -9.69 -38.77
C GLY A 155 -29.73 -9.51 -40.02
N ASP A 156 -30.32 -9.78 -41.18
CA ASP A 156 -29.71 -9.92 -42.50
C ASP A 156 -28.48 -9.04 -42.80
N ALA A 157 -27.38 -9.72 -43.14
CA ALA A 157 -26.07 -9.16 -43.43
C ALA A 157 -25.93 -8.55 -44.86
N LEU A 158 -26.95 -7.86 -45.37
CA LEU A 158 -26.90 -7.30 -46.73
C LEU A 158 -27.17 -5.80 -46.86
N ASP A 159 -27.63 -5.10 -45.82
CA ASP A 159 -27.91 -3.64 -45.89
C ASP A 159 -26.93 -2.75 -45.10
N ALA A 160 -25.91 -3.30 -44.42
CA ALA A 160 -24.98 -2.53 -43.58
C ALA A 160 -23.70 -2.05 -44.30
N LEU A 161 -23.76 -1.77 -45.60
CA LEU A 161 -22.61 -1.30 -46.38
C LEU A 161 -22.58 0.21 -46.67
N ASP A 162 -23.57 0.99 -46.21
CA ASP A 162 -23.66 2.43 -46.56
C ASP A 162 -23.91 3.38 -45.37
N ALA A 163 -23.62 2.95 -44.14
CA ALA A 163 -23.55 3.85 -42.99
C ALA A 163 -22.24 3.61 -42.24
N GLY A 164 -21.24 4.45 -42.53
CA GLY A 164 -19.92 4.46 -41.89
C GLY A 164 -19.96 4.82 -40.41
N GLY A 165 -20.63 4.02 -39.58
CA GLY A 165 -20.82 4.33 -38.18
C GLY A 165 -21.50 3.21 -37.40
N LEU A 166 -20.83 2.06 -37.23
CA LEU A 166 -21.06 1.13 -36.12
C LEU A 166 -19.74 0.38 -35.83
N GLY A 167 -18.79 1.11 -35.28
CA GLY A 167 -17.52 0.58 -34.79
C GLY A 167 -17.16 1.26 -33.49
N GLY A 168 -18.01 1.09 -32.45
CA GLY A 168 -17.68 1.54 -31.10
C GLY A 168 -16.36 0.91 -30.70
N ALA A 169 -15.36 1.76 -30.45
CA ALA A 169 -14.02 1.28 -30.21
C ALA A 169 -14.02 0.58 -28.85
N LEU A 170 -13.31 -0.55 -28.78
CA LEU A 170 -13.07 -1.24 -27.52
C LEU A 170 -12.61 -0.23 -26.49
N CYS A 171 -13.13 -0.29 -25.26
CA CYS A 171 -12.72 0.60 -24.19
C CYS A 171 -13.25 2.05 -24.29
N ASP A 172 -14.18 2.37 -25.19
CA ASP A 172 -14.90 3.67 -25.15
C ASP A 172 -16.11 3.64 -24.22
N THR A 173 -16.45 2.48 -23.63
CA THR A 173 -17.49 2.43 -22.61
C THR A 173 -16.98 3.07 -21.31
N PRO A 174 -17.83 3.83 -20.59
CA PRO A 174 -17.45 4.41 -19.30
C PRO A 174 -16.82 3.39 -18.34
N GLU A 175 -17.33 2.16 -18.34
CA GLU A 175 -16.83 1.06 -17.50
C GLU A 175 -15.42 0.61 -17.95
N GLY A 176 -15.18 0.48 -19.25
CA GLY A 176 -13.87 0.10 -19.78
C GLY A 176 -12.80 1.15 -19.48
N VAL A 177 -13.13 2.43 -19.68
CA VAL A 177 -12.24 3.56 -19.32
C VAL A 177 -11.93 3.55 -17.83
N HIS A 178 -12.94 3.30 -16.99
CA HIS A 178 -12.78 3.20 -15.54
C HIS A 178 -11.80 2.07 -15.15
N HIS A 179 -11.93 0.87 -15.74
CA HIS A 179 -11.03 -0.24 -15.44
C HIS A 179 -9.60 -0.01 -15.93
N LEU A 180 -9.40 0.63 -17.09
CA LEU A 180 -8.06 0.99 -17.57
C LEU A 180 -7.40 2.04 -16.67
N ARG A 181 -8.17 3.04 -16.20
CA ARG A 181 -7.68 4.01 -15.22
C ARG A 181 -7.33 3.35 -13.89
N ALA A 182 -8.18 2.45 -13.40
CA ALA A 182 -7.90 1.68 -12.20
C ALA A 182 -6.61 0.85 -12.35
N ALA A 183 -6.39 0.22 -13.51
CA ALA A 183 -5.17 -0.54 -13.79
C ALA A 183 -3.91 0.35 -13.83
N ALA A 184 -3.98 1.55 -14.40
CA ALA A 184 -2.88 2.51 -14.38
C ALA A 184 -2.54 2.95 -12.94
N ASN A 185 -3.55 3.35 -12.17
CA ASN A 185 -3.39 3.75 -10.77
C ASN A 185 -2.80 2.62 -9.91
N LEU A 186 -3.32 1.40 -10.06
CA LEU A 186 -2.83 0.24 -9.33
C LEU A 186 -1.43 -0.19 -9.79
N GLY A 187 -1.09 -0.02 -11.07
CA GLY A 187 0.24 -0.30 -11.60
C GLY A 187 1.30 0.61 -10.97
N GLU A 188 1.00 1.90 -10.83
CA GLU A 188 1.89 2.85 -10.15
C GLU A 188 1.95 2.60 -8.63
N ALA A 189 0.83 2.25 -7.99
CA ALA A 189 0.80 1.88 -6.58
C ALA A 189 1.65 0.63 -6.31
N VAL A 190 1.52 -0.43 -7.13
CA VAL A 190 2.36 -1.64 -7.03
C VAL A 190 3.84 -1.27 -7.22
N ARG A 191 4.19 -0.46 -8.22
CA ARG A 191 5.58 -0.04 -8.43
C ARG A 191 6.15 0.69 -7.22
N LEU A 192 5.43 1.67 -6.68
CA LEU A 192 5.90 2.51 -5.58
C LEU A 192 6.00 1.73 -4.26
N THR A 193 4.96 0.99 -3.89
CA THR A 193 4.92 0.22 -2.64
C THR A 193 6.04 -0.81 -2.60
N LEU A 194 6.17 -1.64 -3.65
CA LEU A 194 7.17 -2.71 -3.64
C LEU A 194 8.59 -2.16 -3.79
N SER A 195 8.81 -1.12 -4.62
CA SER A 195 10.16 -0.53 -4.70
C SER A 195 10.63 -0.01 -3.34
N ARG A 196 9.71 0.58 -2.56
CA ARG A 196 9.98 1.02 -1.19
C ARG A 196 10.27 -0.15 -0.26
N HIS A 197 9.47 -1.20 -0.31
CA HIS A 197 9.70 -2.39 0.50
C HIS A 197 11.10 -2.96 0.27
N LEU A 198 11.50 -3.12 -1.00
CA LEU A 198 12.84 -3.58 -1.36
C LEU A 198 13.96 -2.62 -0.90
N ASP A 199 13.73 -1.31 -0.94
CA ASP A 199 14.67 -0.31 -0.39
C ASP A 199 14.79 -0.45 1.13
N LYS A 200 13.68 -0.74 1.81
CA LYS A 200 13.60 -0.91 3.25
C LYS A 200 14.35 -2.17 3.69
N GLU A 201 14.14 -3.29 3.03
CA GLU A 201 14.88 -4.54 3.25
C GLU A 201 16.39 -4.33 3.09
N GLU A 202 16.82 -3.65 2.03
CA GLU A 202 18.23 -3.32 1.80
C GLU A 202 18.79 -2.43 2.93
N SER A 203 18.00 -1.48 3.43
CA SER A 203 18.42 -0.54 4.47
C SER A 203 18.48 -1.14 5.87
N GLN A 204 17.60 -2.11 6.18
CA GLN A 204 17.43 -2.64 7.53
C GLN A 204 17.97 -4.07 7.67
N LEU A 205 17.63 -4.97 6.73
CA LEU A 205 17.98 -6.38 6.85
C LEU A 205 19.46 -6.63 6.51
N PHE A 206 20.03 -5.92 5.53
CA PHE A 206 21.44 -6.14 5.15
C PHE A 206 22.42 -5.84 6.29
N PRO A 207 22.29 -4.70 7.02
CA PRO A 207 23.09 -4.47 8.22
C PRO A 207 22.94 -5.57 9.27
N LEU A 208 21.73 -6.09 9.48
CA LEU A 208 21.49 -7.15 10.46
C LEU A 208 22.13 -8.47 10.03
N PHE A 209 22.04 -8.84 8.76
CA PHE A 209 22.74 -10.02 8.25
C PHE A 209 24.25 -9.89 8.40
N ALA A 210 24.81 -8.73 8.05
CA ALA A 210 26.25 -8.47 8.19
C ALA A 210 26.72 -8.46 9.65
N ALA A 211 25.91 -7.94 10.57
CA ALA A 211 26.25 -7.85 11.99
C ALA A 211 26.14 -9.20 12.72
N HIS A 212 25.19 -10.05 12.32
CA HIS A 212 24.83 -11.25 13.09
C HIS A 212 25.25 -12.57 12.44
N PHE A 213 25.59 -12.59 11.14
CA PHE A 213 25.92 -13.81 10.40
C PHE A 213 27.30 -13.72 9.77
N ASN A 214 28.16 -14.72 10.01
CA ASN A 214 29.44 -14.82 9.30
C ASN A 214 29.25 -15.34 7.86
N ASP A 215 30.32 -15.30 7.05
CA ASP A 215 30.27 -15.67 5.64
C ASP A 215 29.73 -17.09 5.38
N ASP A 216 30.10 -18.08 6.20
CA ASP A 216 29.63 -19.46 6.06
C ASP A 216 28.13 -19.61 6.40
N GLU A 217 27.64 -18.83 7.36
CA GLU A 217 26.21 -18.78 7.69
C GLU A 217 25.42 -18.07 6.60
N GLN A 218 25.92 -16.95 6.09
CA GLN A 218 25.29 -16.23 4.98
C GLN A 218 25.25 -17.08 3.72
N GLN A 219 26.31 -17.84 3.41
CA GLN A 219 26.33 -18.77 2.28
C GLN A 219 25.30 -19.91 2.45
N ARG A 220 25.12 -20.42 3.67
CA ARG A 220 24.06 -21.41 3.95
C ARG A 220 22.66 -20.85 3.74
N ILE A 221 22.43 -19.57 4.09
CA ILE A 221 21.15 -18.89 3.80
C ILE A 221 20.95 -18.80 2.28
N VAL A 222 21.97 -18.38 1.52
CA VAL A 222 21.93 -18.33 0.04
C VAL A 222 21.58 -19.70 -0.55
N ASP A 223 22.25 -20.76 -0.10
CA ASP A 223 21.99 -22.11 -0.58
C ASP A 223 20.56 -22.57 -0.25
N GLY A 224 20.08 -22.22 0.95
CA GLY A 224 18.70 -22.45 1.38
C GLY A 224 17.67 -21.73 0.51
N MET A 225 17.89 -20.44 0.23
CA MET A 225 17.02 -19.65 -0.65
C MET A 225 16.99 -20.27 -2.05
N ARG A 226 18.15 -20.68 -2.60
CA ARG A 226 18.21 -21.36 -3.91
C ARG A 226 17.42 -22.67 -3.94
N LEU A 227 17.50 -23.48 -2.88
CA LEU A 227 16.74 -24.73 -2.80
C LEU A 227 15.24 -24.46 -2.68
N SER A 228 14.84 -23.47 -1.86
CA SER A 228 13.45 -23.06 -1.71
C SER A 228 12.87 -22.56 -3.04
N MET A 229 13.59 -21.67 -3.76
CA MET A 229 13.20 -21.20 -5.09
C MET A 229 12.94 -22.36 -6.06
N ASN A 230 13.88 -23.32 -6.14
CA ASN A 230 13.73 -24.48 -7.01
C ASN A 230 12.51 -25.34 -6.66
N ALA A 231 12.19 -25.47 -5.37
CA ALA A 231 11.03 -26.21 -4.91
C ALA A 231 9.71 -25.53 -5.30
N VAL A 232 9.60 -24.21 -5.10
CA VAL A 232 8.42 -23.42 -5.49
C VAL A 232 8.20 -23.47 -6.99
N VAL A 233 9.26 -23.26 -7.79
CA VAL A 233 9.19 -23.32 -9.25
C VAL A 233 8.79 -24.73 -9.73
N SER A 234 9.35 -25.78 -9.14
CA SER A 234 9.02 -27.17 -9.49
C SER A 234 7.56 -27.52 -9.14
N ALA A 235 7.07 -27.09 -7.97
CA ALA A 235 5.69 -27.28 -7.57
C ALA A 235 4.69 -26.56 -8.51
N GLY A 236 5.05 -25.36 -9.00
CA GLY A 236 4.26 -24.63 -9.99
C GLY A 236 4.22 -25.26 -11.38
N THR A 237 5.27 -25.99 -11.80
CA THR A 237 5.32 -26.68 -13.10
C THR A 237 4.69 -28.08 -13.08
N GLY A 238 4.65 -28.74 -11.92
CA GLY A 238 4.10 -30.10 -11.76
C GLY A 238 2.59 -30.23 -11.95
N ALA A 239 1.83 -29.13 -11.90
CA ALA A 239 0.39 -29.13 -12.16
C ALA A 239 0.01 -29.30 -13.66
N GLY A 240 1.00 -29.24 -14.58
CA GLY A 240 0.80 -29.38 -16.02
C GLY A 240 1.31 -30.68 -16.66
N ALA A 241 1.99 -31.55 -15.91
CA ALA A 241 2.72 -32.70 -16.47
C ALA A 241 2.18 -34.06 -16.01
N HIS A 242 0.90 -34.35 -16.28
CA HIS A 242 0.41 -35.73 -16.37
C HIS A 242 -0.31 -35.93 -17.69
N GLY A 243 0.46 -36.29 -18.72
CA GLY A 243 -0.08 -36.60 -20.03
C GLY A 243 0.93 -36.73 -21.16
N ALA A 244 2.07 -37.37 -20.94
CA ALA A 244 2.90 -37.86 -22.05
C ALA A 244 3.61 -39.14 -21.60
N ALA A 245 2.97 -40.27 -21.87
CA ALA A 245 3.63 -41.56 -21.82
C ALA A 245 4.74 -41.58 -22.89
N ALA A 246 5.88 -42.13 -22.50
CA ALA A 246 7.05 -42.36 -23.32
C ALA A 246 6.68 -43.04 -24.65
N GLY A 247 7.13 -42.43 -25.75
CA GLY A 247 7.32 -43.11 -27.02
C GLY A 247 8.82 -43.13 -27.30
N ASP A 248 9.39 -44.33 -27.37
CA ASP A 248 10.74 -44.58 -27.85
C ASP A 248 10.99 -43.90 -29.19
N GLY A 249 12.11 -43.18 -29.28
CA GLY A 249 12.57 -42.50 -30.48
C GLY A 249 14.07 -42.33 -30.41
N ASP A 250 14.77 -43.33 -30.94
CA ASP A 250 16.21 -43.42 -31.15
C ASP A 250 16.79 -42.14 -31.79
N GLY A 251 17.94 -41.69 -31.27
CA GLY A 251 18.56 -40.43 -31.66
C GLY A 251 20.08 -40.49 -31.54
N ALA A 252 20.73 -41.08 -32.55
CA ALA A 252 22.17 -40.96 -32.78
C ALA A 252 22.52 -39.65 -33.51
N HIS A 253 23.77 -39.21 -33.31
CA HIS A 253 24.49 -38.03 -33.85
C HIS A 253 24.30 -36.74 -33.03
N GLY A 254 25.34 -36.01 -32.60
CA GLY A 254 26.79 -36.07 -32.86
C GLY A 254 27.34 -34.64 -32.92
N GLY A 255 28.39 -34.34 -32.13
CA GLY A 255 29.19 -33.10 -32.14
C GLY A 255 28.75 -32.07 -31.09
N GLY A 256 29.54 -31.63 -30.11
CA GLY A 256 31.00 -31.63 -29.96
C GLY A 256 31.52 -30.19 -30.00
N PHE A 257 31.84 -29.61 -28.85
CA PHE A 257 32.98 -28.68 -28.68
C PHE A 257 33.34 -28.56 -27.20
N GLU A 258 34.59 -28.91 -26.90
CA GLU A 258 35.25 -28.90 -25.60
C GLU A 258 35.87 -27.53 -25.29
N GLY A 259 36.09 -27.27 -24.01
CA GLY A 259 37.01 -26.24 -23.51
C GLY A 259 37.36 -26.52 -22.04
N ALA A 260 38.51 -27.16 -21.83
CA ALA A 260 39.00 -27.76 -20.59
C ALA A 260 39.85 -26.82 -19.71
N GLY A 261 40.12 -27.28 -18.47
CA GLY A 261 41.19 -26.84 -17.57
C GLY A 261 40.85 -27.14 -16.10
N GLU A 262 40.94 -28.39 -15.63
CA GLU A 262 42.08 -29.05 -14.95
C GLU A 262 42.46 -28.53 -13.54
N GLY A 263 42.45 -29.46 -12.57
CA GLY A 263 42.99 -29.31 -11.20
C GLY A 263 42.55 -30.47 -10.29
N ALA A 264 43.47 -31.39 -10.00
CA ALA A 264 43.25 -32.78 -9.56
C ALA A 264 43.24 -33.03 -8.03
N HIS A 265 43.06 -34.33 -7.68
CA HIS A 265 43.29 -35.06 -6.40
C HIS A 265 42.09 -35.09 -5.39
N GLU A 266 41.67 -36.21 -4.77
CA GLU A 266 42.22 -37.56 -4.56
C GLU A 266 41.11 -38.57 -4.15
N VAL A 267 41.48 -39.84 -4.08
CA VAL A 267 40.70 -41.09 -4.12
C VAL A 267 40.23 -41.60 -2.73
N ALA A 268 38.91 -41.84 -2.60
CA ALA A 268 38.18 -43.01 -2.02
C ALA A 268 38.51 -43.53 -0.59
N PRO A 269 37.90 -44.64 -0.07
CA PRO A 269 36.68 -45.37 -0.48
C PRO A 269 35.76 -45.82 0.70
N SER A 270 34.70 -46.56 0.33
CA SER A 270 34.09 -47.71 1.07
C SER A 270 32.80 -47.41 1.85
N LYS A 271 31.78 -48.28 1.93
CA LYS A 271 31.46 -49.60 1.35
C LYS A 271 30.01 -49.93 1.77
N GLN A 272 29.33 -50.73 0.93
CA GLN A 272 28.43 -51.86 1.22
C GLN A 272 27.14 -51.61 2.05
N ALA A 273 25.91 -51.95 1.64
CA ALA A 273 25.29 -53.04 0.87
C ALA A 273 24.38 -53.92 1.76
N ALA A 274 23.35 -54.48 1.09
CA ALA A 274 22.44 -55.58 1.44
C ALA A 274 21.05 -55.14 1.96
N CYS A 275 19.89 -55.42 1.32
CA CYS A 275 19.34 -56.59 0.57
C CYS A 275 18.41 -57.47 1.42
N ALA A 276 17.18 -57.67 0.92
CA ALA A 276 16.31 -58.89 0.92
C ALA A 276 14.84 -58.41 0.88
N ASP A 277 14.01 -58.57 -0.15
CA ASP A 277 13.60 -59.69 -1.03
C ASP A 277 12.66 -60.74 -0.38
N ALA A 278 11.51 -60.96 -1.04
CA ALA A 278 10.72 -62.21 -1.11
C ALA A 278 9.33 -62.02 -1.78
N THR A 279 9.20 -62.45 -3.05
CA THR A 279 8.28 -63.49 -3.63
C THR A 279 6.80 -63.57 -3.19
N THR A 280 5.74 -63.91 -3.97
CA THR A 280 5.50 -64.59 -5.28
C THR A 280 3.97 -64.67 -5.57
N GLY A 281 3.53 -64.70 -6.86
CA GLY A 281 2.57 -65.71 -7.38
C GLY A 281 1.11 -65.35 -7.82
N GLY A 282 0.89 -65.16 -9.13
CA GLY A 282 -0.01 -65.97 -10.01
C GLY A 282 -1.56 -65.78 -10.10
N GLY A 283 -2.09 -65.53 -11.33
CA GLY A 283 -3.36 -66.15 -11.84
C GLY A 283 -4.53 -65.26 -12.35
N HIS A 284 -4.80 -65.31 -13.67
CA HIS A 284 -5.82 -64.63 -14.54
C HIS A 284 -7.31 -65.13 -14.42
N PRO A 285 -8.34 -64.71 -15.23
CA PRO A 285 -8.64 -63.48 -16.04
C PRO A 285 -10.15 -62.98 -16.02
N VAL A 286 -10.44 -61.95 -16.84
CA VAL A 286 -11.73 -61.54 -17.50
C VAL A 286 -12.66 -60.54 -16.79
N ALA A 287 -12.80 -59.32 -17.35
CA ALA A 287 -14.05 -58.82 -17.98
C ALA A 287 -13.92 -57.36 -18.43
N SER A 288 -14.16 -57.11 -19.72
CA SER A 288 -14.35 -55.78 -20.29
C SER A 288 -15.59 -55.10 -19.73
N ARG A 289 -15.44 -53.90 -19.17
CA ARG A 289 -16.56 -52.96 -18.96
C ARG A 289 -16.12 -51.56 -19.37
N ARG A 290 -16.77 -51.04 -20.42
CA ARG A 290 -16.73 -49.61 -20.78
C ARG A 290 -17.26 -48.81 -19.60
N VAL A 291 -16.45 -47.89 -19.06
CA VAL A 291 -16.88 -46.86 -18.11
C VAL A 291 -16.36 -45.53 -18.64
N GLY A 292 -17.28 -44.59 -18.86
CA GLY A 292 -16.96 -43.25 -19.34
C GLY A 292 -16.00 -42.54 -18.37
N VAL A 293 -14.97 -41.91 -18.94
CA VAL A 293 -14.07 -41.03 -18.21
C VAL A 293 -14.84 -39.75 -17.86
N LYS A 294 -15.46 -39.73 -16.67
CA LYS A 294 -15.65 -38.47 -15.95
C LYS A 294 -14.28 -38.09 -15.38
N ARG A 295 -13.72 -36.98 -15.84
CA ARG A 295 -12.53 -36.36 -15.23
C ARG A 295 -12.83 -36.14 -13.75
N LYS A 296 -12.22 -36.93 -12.87
CA LYS A 296 -12.20 -36.66 -11.42
C LYS A 296 -11.32 -35.43 -11.22
N ARG A 297 -11.92 -34.36 -10.71
CA ARG A 297 -11.21 -33.26 -10.04
C ARG A 297 -10.27 -33.88 -8.99
N LEU A 298 -9.01 -33.45 -8.94
CA LEU A 298 -8.17 -33.72 -7.78
C LEU A 298 -8.92 -33.20 -6.53
N PRO A 299 -8.89 -33.94 -5.41
CA PRO A 299 -9.36 -33.38 -4.15
C PRO A 299 -8.46 -32.19 -3.79
N PRO A 300 -9.03 -31.09 -3.27
CA PRO A 300 -8.21 -30.05 -2.67
C PRO A 300 -7.35 -30.68 -1.57
N SER A 301 -6.08 -30.28 -1.48
CA SER A 301 -5.30 -30.46 -0.24
C SER A 301 -6.18 -30.02 0.93
N PRO A 302 -6.12 -30.73 2.08
CA PRO A 302 -6.99 -30.42 3.20
C PRO A 302 -6.79 -28.96 3.57
N ALA A 303 -7.86 -28.19 3.42
CA ALA A 303 -7.95 -26.84 3.93
C ALA A 303 -7.55 -26.88 5.41
N PRO A 304 -6.73 -25.93 5.90
CA PRO A 304 -6.77 -25.61 7.31
C PRO A 304 -8.25 -25.39 7.63
N GLN A 305 -8.79 -26.10 8.62
CA GLN A 305 -10.21 -26.07 8.91
C GLN A 305 -10.71 -24.63 9.03
N GLU A 306 -11.45 -24.19 8.01
CA GLU A 306 -12.17 -22.92 8.02
C GLU A 306 -13.19 -22.97 9.15
N LYS A 307 -12.86 -22.30 10.26
CA LYS A 307 -13.88 -21.64 11.04
C LYS A 307 -14.46 -20.55 10.14
N THR A 308 -15.78 -20.51 10.05
CA THR A 308 -16.60 -19.46 9.44
C THR A 308 -15.94 -18.07 9.48
N PRO A 309 -16.05 -17.23 8.43
CA PRO A 309 -15.40 -15.93 8.38
C PRO A 309 -16.03 -15.02 9.44
N GLY A 310 -15.38 -14.97 10.61
CA GLY A 310 -15.46 -13.82 11.50
C GLY A 310 -14.69 -12.68 10.85
N ALA A 311 -15.18 -11.46 11.05
CA ALA A 311 -14.56 -10.22 10.62
C ALA A 311 -13.06 -10.17 10.91
N SER A 312 -12.36 -9.37 10.11
CA SER A 312 -11.06 -8.74 10.36
C SER A 312 -10.44 -9.08 11.71
N GLY A 313 -9.23 -9.64 11.72
CA GLY A 313 -8.43 -9.86 12.94
C GLY A 313 -7.97 -8.57 13.62
N ALA A 314 -8.48 -7.40 13.22
CA ALA A 314 -8.43 -6.19 14.03
C ALA A 314 -9.33 -6.40 15.26
N ARG A 315 -8.79 -6.17 16.46
CA ARG A 315 -9.61 -6.04 17.66
C ARG A 315 -10.59 -4.89 17.43
N GLU A 316 -11.89 -5.16 17.52
CA GLU A 316 -12.87 -4.07 17.61
C GLU A 316 -12.53 -3.21 18.84
N PRO A 317 -12.52 -1.87 18.72
CA PRO A 317 -12.26 -0.97 19.84
C PRO A 317 -13.10 -1.39 21.05
N THR A 318 -12.45 -1.71 22.16
CA THR A 318 -13.16 -2.07 23.39
C THR A 318 -13.45 -0.77 24.12
N ASP A 319 -14.66 -0.23 23.96
CA ASP A 319 -15.08 1.08 24.48
C ASP A 319 -14.32 1.50 25.75
N GLY A 320 -13.43 2.49 25.60
CA GLY A 320 -12.80 3.22 26.71
C GLY A 320 -11.33 2.91 26.97
N MET A 321 -10.64 2.14 26.12
CA MET A 321 -9.20 1.93 26.30
C MET A 321 -8.39 3.12 25.78
N PRO A 322 -7.31 3.55 26.46
CA PRO A 322 -6.42 4.60 25.99
C PRO A 322 -5.96 4.40 24.52
N VAL A 323 -5.59 3.16 24.18
CA VAL A 323 -5.15 2.80 22.82
C VAL A 323 -6.23 3.01 21.73
N ASP A 324 -7.51 3.07 22.08
CA ASP A 324 -8.60 3.28 21.10
C ASP A 324 -8.49 4.64 20.40
N SER A 325 -7.84 5.62 21.03
CA SER A 325 -7.57 6.94 20.43
C SER A 325 -6.74 6.85 19.15
N ILE A 326 -5.82 5.87 19.07
CA ILE A 326 -5.00 5.63 17.88
C ILE A 326 -5.86 5.12 16.73
N PHE A 327 -6.76 4.16 16.99
CA PHE A 327 -7.66 3.63 15.95
C PHE A 327 -8.61 4.71 15.39
N GLN A 328 -9.04 5.66 16.23
CA GLN A 328 -9.84 6.81 15.77
C GLN A 328 -9.02 7.73 14.85
N MET A 329 -7.74 7.93 15.16
CA MET A 329 -6.81 8.65 14.29
C MET A 329 -6.60 7.92 12.97
N HIS A 330 -6.39 6.60 13.01
CA HIS A 330 -6.21 5.77 11.82
C HIS A 330 -7.42 5.85 10.90
N GLU A 331 -8.64 5.78 11.45
CA GLU A 331 -9.85 5.93 10.63
C GLU A 331 -9.97 7.33 10.02
N ALA A 332 -9.56 8.37 10.74
CA ALA A 332 -9.50 9.73 10.19
C ALA A 332 -8.50 9.86 9.04
N ILE A 333 -7.34 9.20 9.14
CA ILE A 333 -6.34 9.09 8.06
C ILE A 333 -6.97 8.40 6.84
N ARG A 334 -7.60 7.23 7.03
CA ARG A 334 -8.24 6.48 5.94
C ARG A 334 -9.32 7.30 5.23
N SER A 335 -10.18 7.96 6.00
CA SER A 335 -11.26 8.81 5.49
C SER A 335 -10.70 9.94 4.60
N ASP A 336 -9.65 10.62 5.06
CA ASP A 336 -9.02 11.71 4.31
C ASP A 336 -8.28 11.24 3.06
N LEU A 337 -7.59 10.09 3.12
CA LEU A 337 -6.92 9.51 1.96
C LEU A 337 -7.91 9.14 0.86
N ARG A 338 -9.05 8.54 1.23
CA ARG A 338 -10.15 8.22 0.30
C ARG A 338 -10.75 9.49 -0.31
N ALA A 339 -10.90 10.54 0.49
CA ALA A 339 -11.40 11.82 0.01
C ALA A 339 -10.41 12.48 -0.96
N LEU A 340 -9.10 12.40 -0.69
CA LEU A 340 -8.03 12.90 -1.57
C LEU A 340 -8.02 12.16 -2.91
N GLU A 341 -8.06 10.82 -2.90
CA GLU A 341 -8.17 9.99 -4.10
C GLU A 341 -9.43 10.36 -4.89
N HIS A 342 -10.61 10.38 -4.25
CA HIS A 342 -11.87 10.67 -4.92
C HIS A 342 -11.87 12.05 -5.60
N GLU A 343 -11.35 13.08 -4.92
CA GLU A 343 -11.24 14.42 -5.52
C GLU A 343 -10.24 14.48 -6.67
N SER A 344 -9.09 13.82 -6.55
CA SER A 344 -8.10 13.75 -7.62
C SER A 344 -8.65 13.03 -8.86
N ALA A 345 -9.42 11.95 -8.68
CA ALA A 345 -10.09 11.24 -9.74
C ALA A 345 -11.18 12.09 -10.42
N ALA A 346 -11.94 12.85 -9.64
CA ALA A 346 -12.95 13.78 -10.15
C ALA A 346 -12.30 14.94 -10.95
N ILE A 347 -11.15 15.45 -10.51
CA ILE A 347 -10.37 16.44 -11.25
C ILE A 347 -9.86 15.84 -12.57
N SER A 348 -9.26 14.66 -12.53
CA SER A 348 -8.78 13.95 -13.73
C SER A 348 -9.89 13.74 -14.76
N ALA A 349 -11.07 13.27 -14.33
CA ALA A 349 -12.23 13.11 -15.20
C ALA A 349 -12.72 14.44 -15.80
N ALA A 350 -12.87 15.48 -14.97
CA ALA A 350 -13.36 16.78 -15.42
C ALA A 350 -12.43 17.44 -16.46
N VAL A 351 -11.10 17.26 -16.32
CA VAL A 351 -10.13 17.76 -17.29
C VAL A 351 -10.21 16.97 -18.60
N ALA A 352 -10.35 15.65 -18.54
CA ALA A 352 -10.50 14.80 -19.72
C ALA A 352 -11.74 15.14 -20.55
N ASP A 353 -12.87 15.46 -19.89
CA ASP A 353 -14.13 15.79 -20.56
C ASP A 353 -14.17 17.24 -21.10
N ALA A 354 -13.06 17.99 -21.00
CA ALA A 354 -13.01 19.45 -21.23
C ALA A 354 -14.08 20.25 -20.44
N ALA A 355 -14.69 19.62 -19.43
CA ALA A 355 -15.69 20.20 -18.55
C ALA A 355 -15.06 21.05 -17.44
N ALA A 356 -13.73 21.01 -17.31
CA ALA A 356 -12.93 21.82 -16.41
C ALA A 356 -12.88 23.32 -16.78
N GLY A 357 -13.97 23.88 -17.32
CA GLY A 357 -14.13 25.33 -17.42
C GLY A 357 -14.02 26.00 -16.04
N GLY A 358 -13.47 27.21 -15.99
CA GLY A 358 -13.55 28.18 -14.87
C GLY A 358 -13.58 27.60 -13.44
N GLY A 359 -12.72 26.66 -13.08
CA GLY A 359 -12.79 26.03 -11.76
C GLY A 359 -11.69 25.02 -11.43
N LEU A 360 -10.91 24.57 -12.43
CA LEU A 360 -9.79 23.64 -12.24
C LEU A 360 -8.81 24.12 -11.17
N ARG A 361 -8.35 25.38 -11.29
CA ARG A 361 -7.41 25.98 -10.34
C ARG A 361 -7.92 25.98 -8.90
N ALA A 362 -9.22 26.24 -8.70
CA ALA A 362 -9.83 26.22 -7.36
C ALA A 362 -9.86 24.80 -6.80
N LYS A 363 -10.23 23.80 -7.61
CA LYS A 363 -10.23 22.38 -7.23
C LYS A 363 -8.82 21.87 -6.89
N LEU A 364 -7.83 22.17 -7.74
CA LEU A 364 -6.42 21.82 -7.48
C LEU A 364 -5.87 22.51 -6.22
N SER A 365 -6.24 23.78 -5.99
CA SER A 365 -5.83 24.50 -4.78
C SER A 365 -6.46 23.90 -3.52
N ALA A 366 -7.72 23.47 -3.60
CA ALA A 366 -8.39 22.77 -2.51
C ALA A 366 -7.74 21.39 -2.23
N LEU A 367 -7.45 20.62 -3.29
CA LEU A 367 -6.75 19.35 -3.19
C LEU A 367 -5.36 19.53 -2.55
N ARG A 368 -4.60 20.54 -2.97
CA ARG A 368 -3.31 20.93 -2.38
C ARG A 368 -3.44 21.24 -0.89
N ALA A 369 -4.43 22.04 -0.51
CA ALA A 369 -4.66 22.40 0.89
C ALA A 369 -4.98 21.17 1.74
N ARG A 370 -5.79 20.24 1.22
CA ARG A 370 -6.07 18.97 1.89
C ARG A 370 -4.81 18.12 2.04
N ALA A 371 -4.01 17.97 0.97
CA ALA A 371 -2.77 17.19 1.02
C ALA A 371 -1.81 17.72 2.10
N HIS A 372 -1.63 19.05 2.20
CA HIS A 372 -0.82 19.66 3.25
C HIS A 372 -1.39 19.46 4.66
N LEU A 373 -2.72 19.58 4.82
CA LEU A 373 -3.37 19.36 6.11
C LEU A 373 -3.21 17.91 6.58
N LEU A 374 -3.51 16.96 5.70
CA LEU A 374 -3.36 15.53 5.97
C LEU A 374 -1.91 15.18 6.32
N GLU A 375 -0.95 15.67 5.55
CA GLU A 375 0.47 15.45 5.83
C GLU A 375 0.87 16.00 7.21
N GLY A 376 0.41 17.21 7.57
CA GLY A 376 0.71 17.81 8.87
C GLY A 376 0.14 17.00 10.04
N LEU A 377 -1.08 16.49 9.89
CA LEU A 377 -1.76 15.69 10.90
C LEU A 377 -1.16 14.28 11.01
N TYR A 378 -0.93 13.63 9.87
CA TYR A 378 -0.24 12.34 9.79
C TYR A 378 1.16 12.43 10.40
N ARG A 379 1.95 13.46 10.08
CA ARG A 379 3.29 13.63 10.65
C ARG A 379 3.26 13.80 12.16
N ALA A 380 2.32 14.57 12.69
CA ALA A 380 2.18 14.71 14.13
C ALA A 380 1.80 13.38 14.83
N HIS A 381 1.06 12.51 14.14
CA HIS A 381 0.73 11.16 14.59
C HIS A 381 1.94 10.21 14.53
N SER A 382 2.64 10.12 13.39
CA SER A 382 3.82 9.26 13.24
C SER A 382 5.01 9.74 14.08
N ASP A 383 5.23 11.05 14.21
CA ASP A 383 6.24 11.60 15.12
C ASP A 383 5.96 11.19 16.57
N THR A 384 4.69 11.17 16.98
CA THR A 384 4.28 10.72 18.30
C THR A 384 4.62 9.25 18.50
N GLU A 385 4.37 8.43 17.48
CA GLU A 385 4.70 7.02 17.53
C GLU A 385 6.20 6.81 17.66
N ASP A 386 6.99 7.42 16.78
CA ASP A 386 8.45 7.30 16.75
C ASP A 386 9.13 7.82 18.02
N THR A 387 8.59 8.87 18.64
CA THR A 387 9.25 9.54 19.77
C THR A 387 8.73 9.10 21.15
N ILE A 388 7.51 8.58 21.24
CA ILE A 388 6.87 8.24 22.52
C ILE A 388 6.47 6.76 22.57
N ILE A 389 5.66 6.30 21.61
CA ILE A 389 5.05 4.96 21.66
C ILE A 389 6.09 3.86 21.37
N PHE A 390 6.81 3.97 20.25
CA PHE A 390 7.81 3.00 19.83
C PHE A 390 8.92 2.87 20.86
N PRO A 391 9.50 3.94 21.44
CA PRO A 391 10.42 3.81 22.57
C PRO A 391 9.81 3.09 23.78
N ALA A 392 8.51 3.24 24.05
CA ALA A 392 7.85 2.53 25.13
C ALA A 392 7.74 1.01 24.86
N LEU A 393 7.43 0.64 23.62
CA LEU A 393 7.45 -0.76 23.15
C LEU A 393 8.88 -1.33 23.23
N GLU A 394 9.85 -0.64 22.65
CA GLU A 394 11.26 -1.09 22.53
C GLU A 394 11.97 -1.25 23.89
N ARG A 395 11.57 -0.48 24.92
CA ARG A 395 12.08 -0.68 26.29
C ARG A 395 11.67 -2.03 26.89
N ARG A 396 10.64 -2.69 26.35
CA ARG A 396 10.27 -4.04 26.76
C ARG A 396 11.20 -5.02 26.07
N LYS A 397 12.02 -5.74 26.85
CA LYS A 397 12.93 -6.77 26.31
C LYS A 397 12.25 -7.79 25.37
N ALA A 398 10.97 -8.10 25.60
CA ALA A 398 10.22 -9.04 24.76
C ALA A 398 9.85 -8.47 23.38
N LEU A 399 9.90 -7.14 23.21
CA LEU A 399 9.46 -6.41 22.02
C LEU A 399 10.60 -5.62 21.36
N ALA A 400 11.85 -5.94 21.69
CA ALA A 400 12.98 -5.31 21.03
C ALA A 400 12.93 -5.56 19.52
N HIS A 401 13.15 -4.51 18.73
CA HIS A 401 13.18 -4.40 17.27
C HIS A 401 11.84 -4.42 16.54
N VAL A 402 10.71 -4.48 17.26
CA VAL A 402 9.38 -4.58 16.66
C VAL A 402 8.98 -3.32 15.87
N SER A 403 9.46 -2.14 16.26
CA SER A 403 8.96 -0.88 15.70
C SER A 403 9.82 -0.31 14.58
N HIS A 404 11.04 -0.80 14.39
CA HIS A 404 12.02 -0.14 13.52
C HIS A 404 11.58 -0.08 12.05
N ASN A 405 10.89 -1.13 11.59
CA ASN A 405 10.33 -1.23 10.25
C ASN A 405 9.32 -0.10 9.98
N TYR A 406 8.45 0.19 10.95
CA TYR A 406 7.42 1.21 10.87
C TYR A 406 7.98 2.64 10.86
N THR A 407 9.06 2.90 11.62
CA THR A 407 9.78 4.19 11.54
C THR A 407 10.36 4.44 10.14
N LEU A 408 10.79 3.39 9.42
CA LEU A 408 11.24 3.52 8.03
C LEU A 408 10.06 3.80 7.09
N ASP A 409 8.91 3.17 7.34
CA ASP A 409 7.69 3.46 6.59
C ASP A 409 7.26 4.92 6.74
N HIS A 410 7.29 5.50 7.95
CA HIS A 410 6.99 6.92 8.18
C HIS A 410 7.84 7.86 7.33
N GLN A 411 9.15 7.60 7.24
CA GLN A 411 10.07 8.40 6.42
C GLN A 411 9.72 8.31 4.93
N CYS A 412 9.42 7.09 4.46
CA CYS A 412 9.06 6.87 3.08
C CYS A 412 7.70 7.48 2.73
N GLU A 413 6.75 7.48 3.67
CA GLU A 413 5.42 8.07 3.51
C GLU A 413 5.49 9.59 3.44
N GLY A 414 6.39 10.22 4.21
CA GLY A 414 6.75 11.63 4.01
C GLY A 414 7.17 11.92 2.57
N ALA A 415 8.01 11.08 1.96
CA ALA A 415 8.41 11.25 0.56
C ALA A 415 7.26 11.05 -0.44
N LEU A 416 6.26 10.21 -0.13
CA LEU A 416 5.05 10.06 -0.95
C LEU A 416 4.17 11.31 -0.89
N PHE A 417 4.03 11.93 0.29
CA PHE A 417 3.36 13.22 0.43
C PHE A 417 4.06 14.29 -0.42
N ASP A 418 5.39 14.39 -0.36
CA ASP A 418 6.17 15.34 -1.16
C ASP A 418 5.90 15.17 -2.66
N ARG A 419 6.03 13.95 -3.18
CA ARG A 419 5.75 13.65 -4.60
C ARG A 419 4.33 13.99 -5.01
N THR A 420 3.34 13.74 -4.13
CA THR A 420 1.93 14.06 -4.39
C THR A 420 1.71 15.56 -4.48
N LYS A 421 2.25 16.33 -3.53
CA LYS A 421 2.15 17.80 -3.53
C LYS A 421 2.88 18.41 -4.72
N GLU A 422 4.07 17.90 -5.07
CA GLU A 422 4.84 18.33 -6.23
C GLU A 422 4.06 18.14 -7.54
N ALA A 423 3.35 17.03 -7.70
CA ALA A 423 2.51 16.80 -8.88
C ALA A 423 1.33 17.78 -8.94
N ILE A 424 0.70 18.07 -7.81
CA ILE A 424 -0.38 19.07 -7.72
C ILE A 424 0.17 20.47 -8.08
N ASP A 425 1.33 20.83 -7.54
CA ASP A 425 1.97 22.13 -7.79
C ASP A 425 2.43 22.27 -9.24
N ALA A 426 2.99 21.22 -9.83
CA ALA A 426 3.33 21.19 -11.25
C ALA A 426 2.08 21.38 -12.12
N THR A 427 0.96 20.76 -11.77
CA THR A 427 -0.31 20.91 -12.48
C THR A 427 -0.87 22.34 -12.37
N LEU A 428 -0.80 22.95 -11.18
CA LEU A 428 -1.19 24.34 -10.95
C LEU A 428 -0.32 25.33 -11.74
N GLN A 429 0.98 25.09 -11.83
CA GLN A 429 1.90 25.91 -12.61
C GLN A 429 1.63 25.79 -14.11
N GLU A 430 1.36 24.58 -14.59
CA GLU A 430 0.99 24.32 -15.98
C GLU A 430 -0.31 25.03 -16.36
N ASP A 431 -1.38 24.90 -15.54
CA ASP A 431 -2.65 25.61 -15.73
C ASP A 431 -2.45 27.13 -15.81
N ALA A 432 -1.63 27.70 -14.92
CA ALA A 432 -1.32 29.13 -14.94
C ALA A 432 -0.54 29.56 -16.18
N TRP A 433 0.45 28.78 -16.62
CA TRP A 433 1.24 29.07 -17.81
C TRP A 433 0.40 29.01 -19.08
N LEU A 434 -0.44 27.97 -19.20
CA LEU A 434 -1.34 27.77 -20.33
C LEU A 434 -2.46 28.84 -20.38
N GLY A 435 -2.93 29.32 -19.23
CA GLY A 435 -3.90 30.42 -19.11
C GLY A 435 -3.31 31.82 -19.34
N GLY A 436 -2.00 32.00 -19.11
CA GLY A 436 -1.27 33.26 -19.37
C GLY A 436 -0.79 33.43 -20.82
N SER A 437 -0.69 32.34 -21.58
CA SER A 437 -0.37 32.37 -23.01
C SER A 437 -1.58 32.85 -23.82
N ALA A 438 -1.63 34.17 -24.05
CA ALA A 438 -2.69 34.90 -24.73
C ALA A 438 -3.11 34.24 -26.06
N ALA A 439 -4.43 34.07 -26.22
CA ALA A 439 -5.20 33.85 -27.43
C ALA A 439 -4.39 33.68 -28.74
N GLY A 440 -4.17 32.42 -29.14
CA GLY A 440 -3.55 32.12 -30.44
C GLY A 440 -3.09 30.67 -30.64
N GLY A 441 -2.94 29.90 -29.56
CA GLY A 441 -2.60 28.46 -29.63
C GLY A 441 -3.84 27.58 -29.64
N ASP A 442 -3.76 26.43 -30.32
CA ASP A 442 -4.78 25.38 -30.35
C ASP A 442 -5.14 24.93 -28.91
N GLU A 443 -6.43 24.86 -28.58
CA GLU A 443 -6.91 24.43 -27.25
C GLU A 443 -6.66 22.93 -27.01
N ALA A 444 -6.69 22.11 -28.06
CA ALA A 444 -6.53 20.67 -27.97
C ALA A 444 -5.20 20.21 -27.31
N PRO A 445 -4.01 20.72 -27.69
CA PRO A 445 -2.76 20.35 -27.03
C PRO A 445 -2.67 20.83 -25.57
N LYS A 446 -3.34 21.93 -25.19
CA LYS A 446 -3.36 22.40 -23.79
C LYS A 446 -4.13 21.43 -22.88
N THR A 447 -5.32 21.03 -23.33
CA THR A 447 -6.18 20.08 -22.60
C THR A 447 -5.51 18.72 -22.44
N ALA A 448 -4.80 18.23 -23.46
CA ALA A 448 -4.09 16.96 -23.40
C ALA A 448 -2.97 16.95 -22.33
N VAL A 449 -2.19 18.04 -22.23
CA VAL A 449 -1.13 18.17 -21.21
C VAL A 449 -1.73 18.20 -19.81
N LEU A 450 -2.78 19.00 -19.59
CA LEU A 450 -3.45 19.07 -18.29
C LEU A 450 -4.11 17.75 -17.90
N ALA A 451 -4.69 17.01 -18.87
CA ALA A 451 -5.27 15.70 -18.62
C ALA A 451 -4.21 14.69 -18.17
N SER A 452 -3.05 14.69 -18.82
CA SER A 452 -1.91 13.84 -18.41
C SER A 452 -1.43 14.18 -16.99
N ARG A 453 -1.29 15.48 -16.67
CA ARG A 453 -0.90 15.93 -15.32
C ARG A 453 -1.93 15.59 -14.25
N ALA A 454 -3.22 15.77 -14.54
CA ALA A 454 -4.29 15.41 -13.62
C ALA A 454 -4.38 13.88 -13.40
N CYS A 455 -4.05 13.08 -14.41
CA CYS A 455 -3.87 11.64 -14.26
C CYS A 455 -2.71 11.31 -13.32
N ASP A 456 -1.54 11.92 -13.51
CA ASP A 456 -0.38 11.74 -12.62
C ASP A 456 -0.72 12.11 -11.16
N VAL A 457 -1.46 13.20 -10.93
CA VAL A 457 -1.96 13.55 -9.59
C VAL A 457 -2.86 12.45 -9.02
N ALA A 458 -3.78 11.91 -9.82
CA ALA A 458 -4.67 10.85 -9.37
C ALA A 458 -3.91 9.56 -9.04
N GLU A 459 -2.96 9.16 -9.88
CA GLU A 459 -2.09 7.99 -9.66
C GLU A 459 -1.30 8.13 -8.34
N LYS A 460 -0.71 9.30 -8.08
CA LYS A 460 0.01 9.55 -6.82
C LYS A 460 -0.90 9.55 -5.59
N CYS A 461 -2.12 10.07 -5.70
CA CYS A 461 -3.09 10.02 -4.61
C CYS A 461 -3.51 8.57 -4.29
N VAL A 462 -3.67 7.71 -5.31
CA VAL A 462 -3.93 6.28 -5.11
C VAL A 462 -2.73 5.60 -4.44
N ALA A 463 -1.51 5.84 -4.94
CA ALA A 463 -0.31 5.27 -4.35
C ALA A 463 -0.12 5.68 -2.88
N LEU A 464 -0.33 6.97 -2.57
CA LEU A 464 -0.29 7.48 -1.21
C LEU A 464 -1.32 6.78 -0.32
N ARG A 465 -2.59 6.68 -0.75
CA ARG A 465 -3.62 5.96 0.00
C ARG A 465 -3.23 4.52 0.25
N MET A 466 -2.83 3.79 -0.78
CA MET A 466 -2.57 2.35 -0.66
C MET A 466 -1.37 2.08 0.24
N SER A 467 -0.35 2.93 0.17
CA SER A 467 0.80 2.87 1.07
C SER A 467 0.39 3.06 2.54
N LEU A 468 -0.29 4.16 2.86
CA LEU A 468 -0.66 4.48 4.25
C LEU A 468 -1.72 3.52 4.79
N GLU A 469 -2.76 3.17 4.02
CA GLU A 469 -3.75 2.18 4.48
C GLU A 469 -3.09 0.83 4.82
N GLN A 470 -2.04 0.48 4.08
CA GLN A 470 -1.27 -0.74 4.34
C GLN A 470 -0.41 -0.62 5.60
N HIS A 471 0.30 0.49 5.78
CA HIS A 471 1.05 0.78 7.01
C HIS A 471 0.16 0.65 8.24
N LEU A 472 -0.96 1.38 8.26
CA LEU A 472 -1.91 1.37 9.37
C LEU A 472 -2.46 -0.04 9.63
N ALA A 473 -2.72 -0.82 8.57
CA ALA A 473 -3.17 -2.21 8.71
C ALA A 473 -2.10 -3.11 9.35
N CYS A 474 -0.83 -2.94 8.99
CA CYS A 474 0.27 -3.67 9.63
C CYS A 474 0.39 -3.32 11.11
N GLU A 475 0.30 -2.05 11.47
CA GLU A 475 0.36 -1.62 12.89
C GLU A 475 -0.80 -2.18 13.72
N GLU A 476 -2.01 -2.11 13.16
CA GLU A 476 -3.22 -2.65 13.80
C GLU A 476 -3.18 -4.17 13.97
N GLN A 477 -2.49 -4.87 13.08
CA GLN A 477 -2.35 -6.32 13.14
C GLN A 477 -1.22 -6.78 14.07
N GLU A 478 -0.14 -6.01 14.20
CA GLU A 478 1.06 -6.39 14.98
C GLU A 478 1.24 -5.51 16.22
N LEU A 479 1.49 -4.21 16.04
CA LEU A 479 1.92 -3.32 17.11
C LEU A 479 0.85 -3.12 18.18
N TRP A 480 -0.39 -2.79 17.81
CA TRP A 480 -1.43 -2.46 18.80
C TRP A 480 -1.86 -3.65 19.67
N PRO A 481 -1.94 -4.89 19.15
CA PRO A 481 -2.08 -6.08 19.98
C PRO A 481 -0.91 -6.28 20.97
N LEU A 482 0.34 -6.06 20.53
CA LEU A 482 1.51 -6.16 21.40
C LEU A 482 1.54 -5.05 22.45
N PHE A 483 1.22 -3.82 22.07
CA PHE A 483 1.08 -2.68 22.96
C PHE A 483 0.07 -2.98 24.06
N THR A 484 -1.12 -3.43 23.70
CA THR A 484 -2.16 -3.75 24.69
C THR A 484 -1.74 -4.89 25.63
N LYS A 485 -1.01 -5.88 25.12
CA LYS A 485 -0.55 -7.02 25.91
C LYS A 485 0.58 -6.67 26.88
N HIS A 486 1.44 -5.73 26.51
CA HIS A 486 2.71 -5.47 27.22
C HIS A 486 2.79 -4.10 27.89
N VAL A 487 1.83 -3.21 27.66
CA VAL A 487 1.73 -1.89 28.27
C VAL A 487 0.43 -1.82 29.10
N PRO A 488 0.53 -1.82 30.44
CA PRO A 488 -0.64 -1.71 31.32
C PRO A 488 -1.41 -0.42 31.09
N GLU A 489 -2.73 -0.42 31.30
CA GLU A 489 -3.60 0.74 31.06
C GLU A 489 -3.12 2.04 31.74
N ASP A 490 -2.65 1.97 32.98
CA ASP A 490 -2.13 3.16 33.68
C ASP A 490 -0.93 3.78 32.95
N GLU A 491 -0.03 2.94 32.41
CA GLU A 491 1.09 3.39 31.59
C GLU A 491 0.62 3.90 30.22
N GLN A 492 -0.41 3.30 29.64
CA GLN A 492 -1.01 3.84 28.41
C GLN A 492 -1.59 5.25 28.65
N ARG A 493 -2.29 5.48 29.77
CA ARG A 493 -2.78 6.81 30.15
C ARG A 493 -1.64 7.81 30.35
N GLU A 494 -0.54 7.38 30.98
CA GLU A 494 0.66 8.21 31.14
C GLU A 494 1.25 8.59 29.77
N LEU A 495 1.39 7.62 28.85
CA LEU A 495 1.89 7.88 27.50
C LEU A 495 0.99 8.86 26.74
N ILE A 496 -0.34 8.71 26.82
CA ILE A 496 -1.26 9.70 26.22
C ILE A 496 -1.09 11.08 26.87
N GLY A 497 -0.96 11.15 28.19
CA GLY A 497 -0.65 12.40 28.88
C GLY A 497 0.66 13.05 28.39
N GLN A 498 1.69 12.25 28.10
CA GLN A 498 2.94 12.72 27.50
C GLN A 498 2.74 13.24 26.08
N ILE A 499 1.99 12.53 25.24
CA ILE A 499 1.61 12.95 23.88
C ILE A 499 0.95 14.31 23.93
N MET A 500 -0.05 14.47 24.80
CA MET A 500 -0.76 15.73 25.00
C MET A 500 0.15 16.86 25.48
N GLY A 501 1.06 16.57 26.41
CA GLY A 501 2.00 17.55 26.93
C GLY A 501 3.05 18.02 25.91
N GLN A 502 3.37 17.18 24.92
CA GLN A 502 4.33 17.48 23.85
C GLN A 502 3.64 18.05 22.60
N THR A 503 2.34 17.82 22.44
CA THR A 503 1.56 18.33 21.31
C THR A 503 1.00 19.71 21.63
N GLY A 504 1.23 20.69 20.75
CA GLY A 504 0.67 22.04 20.90
C GLY A 504 -0.87 22.01 20.90
N ALA A 505 -1.49 22.90 21.69
CA ALA A 505 -2.94 22.97 21.84
C ALA A 505 -3.68 23.15 20.50
N GLU A 506 -3.14 23.96 19.60
CA GLU A 506 -3.69 24.20 18.26
C GLU A 506 -3.68 22.93 17.39
N VAL A 507 -2.64 22.10 17.53
CA VAL A 507 -2.52 20.83 16.79
C VAL A 507 -3.51 19.81 17.36
N LEU A 508 -3.63 19.70 18.69
CA LEU A 508 -4.62 18.83 19.32
C LEU A 508 -6.05 19.20 18.94
N LEU A 509 -6.39 20.49 18.90
CA LEU A 509 -7.71 20.93 18.42
C LEU A 509 -7.93 20.58 16.94
N SER A 510 -6.90 20.76 16.10
CA SER A 510 -6.97 20.39 14.69
C SER A 510 -7.17 18.88 14.51
N MET A 511 -6.53 18.07 15.34
CA MET A 511 -6.72 16.61 15.39
C MET A 511 -8.13 16.22 15.84
N ILE A 512 -8.65 16.82 16.91
CA ILE A 512 -10.00 16.52 17.40
C ILE A 512 -11.05 16.87 16.34
N GLU A 513 -10.97 18.07 15.76
CA GLU A 513 -11.88 18.49 14.70
C GLU A 513 -11.73 17.62 13.43
N TRP A 514 -10.52 17.14 13.16
CA TRP A 514 -10.28 16.18 12.09
C TRP A 514 -10.96 14.83 12.32
N VAL A 515 -10.82 14.25 13.50
CA VAL A 515 -11.47 12.96 13.81
C VAL A 515 -13.00 13.12 13.84
N LYS A 516 -13.52 14.26 14.27
CA LYS A 516 -14.97 14.54 14.20
C LYS A 516 -15.50 14.59 12.76
N ARG A 517 -14.76 15.18 11.82
CA ARG A 517 -15.21 15.28 10.41
C ARG A 517 -15.06 13.97 9.64
N SER A 518 -14.25 13.03 10.12
CA SER A 518 -14.03 11.75 9.43
C SER A 518 -15.14 10.72 9.69
N ASP A 519 -15.90 10.87 10.77
CA ASP A 519 -17.02 10.00 11.14
C ASP A 519 -18.37 10.72 10.98
N ALA A 520 -19.39 10.03 10.46
CA ALA A 520 -20.66 10.64 10.07
C ALA A 520 -21.49 11.15 11.25
N ASP A 521 -21.33 10.55 12.43
CA ASP A 521 -22.01 10.92 13.67
C ASP A 521 -21.08 11.62 14.67
N GLY A 522 -19.80 11.79 14.33
CA GLY A 522 -18.79 12.38 15.20
C GLY A 522 -18.41 11.52 16.42
N ALA A 523 -18.87 10.27 16.49
CA ALA A 523 -18.64 9.39 17.64
C ALA A 523 -17.15 9.13 17.89
N GLY A 524 -16.35 8.94 16.83
CA GLY A 524 -14.90 8.84 16.94
C GLY A 524 -14.26 10.04 17.65
N GLY A 525 -14.74 11.26 17.34
CA GLY A 525 -14.24 12.49 17.97
C GLY A 525 -14.65 12.63 19.44
N GLU A 526 -15.87 12.20 19.80
CA GLU A 526 -16.32 12.16 21.19
C GLU A 526 -15.49 11.15 22.01
N LYS A 527 -15.20 9.97 21.45
CA LYS A 527 -14.34 8.97 22.08
C LYS A 527 -12.92 9.50 22.27
N LEU A 528 -12.35 10.18 21.27
CA LEU A 528 -11.02 10.77 21.37
C LEU A 528 -10.96 11.76 22.52
N VAL A 529 -11.93 12.68 22.57
CA VAL A 529 -12.03 13.68 23.63
C VAL A 529 -12.17 13.03 24.99
N GLY A 530 -12.99 11.97 25.12
CA GLY A 530 -13.11 11.18 26.34
C GLY A 530 -11.76 10.65 26.81
N THR A 531 -11.01 9.99 25.92
CA THR A 531 -9.68 9.46 26.24
C THR A 531 -8.70 10.56 26.67
N LEU A 532 -8.71 11.71 26.00
CA LEU A 532 -7.87 12.86 26.35
C LEU A 532 -8.26 13.45 27.72
N MET A 533 -9.55 13.53 28.03
CA MET A 533 -10.05 14.00 29.33
C MET A 533 -9.60 13.07 30.46
N ASP A 534 -9.75 11.76 30.27
CA ASP A 534 -9.35 10.75 31.25
C ASP A 534 -7.83 10.74 31.47
N ALA A 535 -7.03 10.86 30.40
CA ALA A 535 -5.56 10.91 30.49
C ALA A 535 -5.03 12.21 31.13
N SER A 536 -5.82 13.29 31.14
CA SER A 536 -5.45 14.59 31.67
C SER A 536 -6.16 14.95 32.98
N GLU A 537 -6.79 13.98 33.64
CA GLU A 537 -7.57 14.19 34.85
C GLU A 537 -6.78 15.00 35.90
N GLY A 538 -7.43 16.03 36.46
CA GLY A 538 -6.84 16.90 37.48
C GLY A 538 -5.81 17.93 36.97
N SER A 539 -5.60 18.03 35.65
CA SER A 539 -4.70 19.02 35.05
C SER A 539 -5.41 20.31 34.59
N GLY A 540 -4.63 21.38 34.39
CA GLY A 540 -5.12 22.59 33.72
C GLY A 540 -5.53 22.34 32.27
N PHE A 541 -5.00 21.29 31.64
CA PHE A 541 -5.39 20.87 30.30
C PHE A 541 -6.81 20.33 30.26
N ALA A 542 -7.22 19.47 31.20
CA ALA A 542 -8.60 18.98 31.28
C ALA A 542 -9.62 20.13 31.45
N THR A 543 -9.23 21.17 32.21
CA THR A 543 -10.04 22.38 32.36
C THR A 543 -10.16 23.12 31.02
N TRP A 544 -9.03 23.35 30.34
CA TRP A 544 -9.01 23.97 29.02
C TRP A 544 -9.82 23.17 27.98
N LEU A 545 -9.67 21.85 27.93
CA LEU A 545 -10.38 20.99 26.99
C LEU A 545 -11.89 21.04 27.23
N THR A 546 -12.32 21.07 28.49
CA THR A 546 -13.74 21.29 28.87
C THR A 546 -14.27 22.64 28.37
N ASP A 547 -13.48 23.70 28.51
CA ASP A 547 -13.88 25.05 28.11
C ASP A 547 -13.97 25.19 26.58
N VAL A 548 -13.04 24.56 25.84
CA VAL A 548 -13.02 24.62 24.37
C VAL A 548 -14.08 23.72 23.73
N MET A 549 -14.31 22.53 24.29
CA MET A 549 -15.32 21.58 23.79
C MET A 549 -16.75 21.98 24.19
N GLY A 550 -16.90 22.89 25.15
CA GLY A 550 -18.16 23.21 25.80
C GLY A 550 -18.56 22.12 26.80
N LYS A 551 -19.29 22.50 27.85
CA LYS A 551 -19.78 21.53 28.84
C LYS A 551 -20.64 20.46 28.15
N PRO A 552 -20.39 19.15 28.37
CA PRO A 552 -21.30 18.10 27.94
C PRO A 552 -22.67 18.38 28.57
N GLY A 553 -23.69 18.68 27.74
CA GLY A 553 -25.08 18.82 28.19
C GLY A 553 -25.67 20.23 28.31
N ALA A 554 -25.03 21.30 27.81
CA ALA A 554 -25.65 22.65 27.81
C ALA A 554 -26.30 23.06 26.47
N GLY A 555 -26.46 22.13 25.53
CA GLY A 555 -26.92 22.39 24.16
C GLY A 555 -28.25 21.76 23.76
N ALA A 556 -29.12 21.40 24.70
CA ALA A 556 -30.47 20.92 24.40
C ALA A 556 -31.43 21.19 25.56
N GLY A 557 -31.84 22.45 25.75
CA GLY A 557 -32.80 22.77 26.79
C GLY A 557 -32.86 24.24 27.23
N ALA A 558 -32.89 25.18 26.29
CA ALA A 558 -33.17 26.58 26.62
C ALA A 558 -33.92 27.30 25.50
N HIS A 559 -35.02 26.72 25.02
CA HIS A 559 -36.01 27.46 24.22
C HIS A 559 -37.40 26.80 24.27
N ALA A 560 -37.94 26.58 25.47
CA ALA A 560 -39.39 26.50 25.70
C ALA A 560 -39.67 26.35 27.20
N ALA A 561 -40.01 27.45 27.87
CA ALA A 561 -41.01 27.54 28.96
C ALA A 561 -40.71 28.71 29.90
N ALA A 562 -41.19 29.90 29.54
CA ALA A 562 -41.66 30.97 30.43
C ALA A 562 -42.02 32.16 29.53
N GLY A 563 -43.21 32.72 29.49
CA GLY A 563 -44.47 32.48 30.18
C GLY A 563 -45.51 33.37 29.49
N GLY A 564 -46.75 32.90 29.43
CA GLY A 564 -47.86 33.77 29.05
C GLY A 564 -48.21 34.72 30.19
N GLY A 565 -48.64 35.93 29.82
CA GLY A 565 -49.64 36.67 30.60
C GLY A 565 -49.16 37.94 31.31
N ALA A 566 -49.48 39.05 30.63
CA ALA A 566 -50.07 40.27 31.18
C ALA A 566 -49.17 41.37 31.78
N ASP A 567 -49.43 42.56 31.21
CA ASP A 567 -49.39 43.91 31.78
C ASP A 567 -48.02 44.53 32.11
N ASP A 568 -47.57 45.47 31.26
CA ASP A 568 -47.49 46.88 31.67
C ASP A 568 -47.31 47.81 30.45
N ALA A 569 -47.89 49.00 30.57
CA ALA A 569 -47.88 50.09 29.62
C ALA A 569 -46.54 50.86 29.63
N GLY A 570 -46.20 51.51 28.52
CA GLY A 570 -45.30 52.67 28.57
C GLY A 570 -44.29 52.82 27.43
N ALA A 571 -44.71 53.51 26.35
CA ALA A 571 -44.05 54.71 25.78
C ALA A 571 -42.50 54.80 25.89
N HIS A 572 -41.72 54.69 24.80
CA HIS A 572 -41.31 55.74 23.83
C HIS A 572 -39.76 55.67 23.65
N PRO A 573 -39.15 56.22 22.60
CA PRO A 573 -39.59 56.44 21.22
C PRO A 573 -38.96 55.46 20.20
#